data_AF-A0A1Y6BFX8-F1
#
_entry.id   AF-A0A1Y6BFX8-F1
#
_cell.length_a   1.000
_cell.length_b   1.000
_cell.length_c   1.000
_cell.angle_alpha   90.00
_cell.angle_beta   90.00
_cell.angle_gamma   90.00
#
_symmetry.space_group_name_H-M   'P 1'
#
loop_
_entity.id
_entity.type
_entity.pdbx_description
1 polymer ?
#
loop_
_entity_poly.entity_id
_entity_poly.type
_entity_poly.pdbx_seq_one_letter_code
_entity_poly.pdbx_strand_id
1 'polypeptide(L)'
;GNGLDNHLDGGMGNDTLNGGAGVDTLIGGEGNDNYFVDNAGDMVVELADAGIDTVTSTTDYTLGENLEHLLLKGSALLGAGNELNNHLTGNSLDNTLAGGAGSDVLVGDAGNDRYYFSRGDGADLLSEKEGEDQLFLGGGISYEQLWFKRRSSDLEVSVIGSTDKITVKNWYKDGFYQVEQFHTSDGKTLLSSQVQSLVDAMASFSPPAAGQLTLPEDYQSQLQPVLAANWK
;
A
#
# COMPACT_ATOMS: atom_id res chain seq x y z
N GLY A 1 14.86 9.89 25.20
CA GLY A 1 16.23 10.32 25.36
C GLY A 1 16.24 11.82 25.57
N ASN A 2 17.17 12.50 24.94
CA ASN A 2 17.33 13.95 24.93
C ASN A 2 17.70 14.42 23.50
N GLY A 3 18.13 15.66 23.31
CA GLY A 3 18.45 16.20 21.98
C GLY A 3 19.82 15.79 21.41
N LEU A 4 20.47 14.76 21.95
CA LEU A 4 21.74 14.20 21.48
C LEU A 4 21.51 12.76 21.04
N ASP A 5 22.45 12.22 20.28
CA ASP A 5 22.48 10.81 19.88
C ASP A 5 22.42 9.89 21.10
N ASN A 6 21.41 9.03 21.14
CA ASN A 6 21.09 8.14 22.23
C ASN A 6 21.00 6.69 21.76
N HIS A 7 21.22 5.80 22.71
CA HIS A 7 21.01 4.37 22.54
C HIS A 7 20.04 3.94 23.63
N LEU A 8 18.83 3.54 23.22
CA LEU A 8 17.74 3.13 24.11
C LEU A 8 17.45 1.65 23.85
N ASP A 9 17.31 0.89 24.93
CA ASP A 9 17.00 -0.55 24.94
C ASP A 9 15.81 -0.76 25.88
N GLY A 10 14.68 -1.23 25.33
CA GLY A 10 13.44 -1.50 26.05
C GLY A 10 13.51 -2.81 26.85
N GLY A 11 14.04 -3.86 26.22
CA GLY A 11 14.28 -5.15 26.82
C GLY A 11 13.08 -6.06 26.72
N MET A 12 12.35 -6.26 27.83
CA MET A 12 11.16 -7.14 27.86
C MET A 12 9.94 -6.32 28.24
N GLY A 13 8.83 -6.58 27.55
CA GLY A 13 7.56 -5.90 27.77
C GLY A 13 7.25 -4.92 26.65
N ASN A 14 6.12 -4.24 26.78
CA ASN A 14 5.69 -3.26 25.79
C ASN A 14 6.25 -1.89 26.19
N ASP A 15 7.25 -1.44 25.48
CA ASP A 15 8.00 -0.23 25.74
C ASP A 15 7.59 0.92 24.81
N THR A 16 8.06 2.11 25.19
CA THR A 16 7.90 3.31 24.39
C THR A 16 9.24 4.03 24.31
N LEU A 17 9.84 4.01 23.12
CA LEU A 17 11.16 4.51 22.85
C LEU A 17 11.06 5.79 22.02
N ASN A 18 11.43 6.91 22.65
CA ASN A 18 11.58 8.19 21.99
C ASN A 18 12.99 8.66 22.26
N GLY A 19 13.85 8.71 21.24
CA GLY A 19 15.22 9.19 21.34
C GLY A 19 15.30 10.70 21.56
N GLY A 20 14.57 11.44 20.75
CA GLY A 20 14.56 12.90 20.70
C GLY A 20 15.16 13.35 19.37
N ALA A 21 15.61 14.61 19.28
CA ALA A 21 16.10 15.18 18.03
C ALA A 21 17.45 14.62 17.52
N GLY A 22 18.12 13.79 18.31
CA GLY A 22 19.44 13.23 18.01
C GLY A 22 19.40 12.26 16.83
N VAL A 23 20.54 11.66 16.50
CA VAL A 23 20.57 10.45 15.66
C VAL A 23 20.58 9.26 16.61
N ASP A 24 19.42 8.63 16.78
CA ASP A 24 19.18 7.70 17.88
C ASP A 24 19.12 6.24 17.42
N THR A 25 19.50 5.32 18.29
CA THR A 25 19.26 3.88 18.14
C THR A 25 18.23 3.44 19.15
N LEU A 26 17.11 2.91 18.67
CA LEU A 26 15.96 2.48 19.48
C LEU A 26 15.80 0.96 19.32
N ILE A 27 16.05 0.21 20.38
CA ILE A 27 15.97 -1.26 20.41
C ILE A 27 14.81 -1.66 21.31
N GLY A 28 13.78 -2.29 20.76
CA GLY A 28 12.56 -2.67 21.50
C GLY A 28 12.80 -3.86 22.38
N GLY A 29 12.89 -5.05 21.77
CA GLY A 29 13.22 -6.29 22.46
C GLY A 29 12.09 -7.31 22.32
N GLU A 30 11.55 -7.82 23.41
CA GLU A 30 10.34 -8.66 23.40
C GLU A 30 9.13 -7.83 23.81
N GLY A 31 8.03 -7.88 23.06
CA GLY A 31 6.80 -7.17 23.38
C GLY A 31 6.30 -6.35 22.19
N ASN A 32 5.19 -5.63 22.39
CA ASN A 32 4.67 -4.71 21.39
C ASN A 32 5.14 -3.28 21.72
N ASP A 33 6.15 -2.82 21.01
CA ASP A 33 6.87 -1.60 21.26
C ASP A 33 6.40 -0.43 20.39
N ASN A 34 6.60 0.78 20.91
CA ASN A 34 6.24 2.02 20.23
C ASN A 34 7.46 2.93 20.07
N TYR A 35 7.77 3.26 18.83
CA TYR A 35 8.92 4.07 18.45
C TYR A 35 8.50 5.46 17.99
N PHE A 36 9.25 6.47 18.40
CA PHE A 36 9.14 7.82 17.87
C PHE A 36 10.40 8.15 17.09
N VAL A 37 10.23 8.30 15.78
CA VAL A 37 11.28 8.69 14.85
C VAL A 37 11.05 10.13 14.41
N ASP A 38 11.98 11.01 14.74
CA ASP A 38 11.90 12.42 14.35
C ASP A 38 13.09 12.88 13.51
N ASN A 39 14.13 12.05 13.43
CA ASN A 39 15.32 12.27 12.64
C ASN A 39 15.50 11.13 11.62
N ALA A 40 15.79 11.47 10.36
CA ALA A 40 16.01 10.47 9.31
C ALA A 40 17.24 9.57 9.55
N GLY A 41 18.11 9.95 10.49
CA GLY A 41 19.22 9.12 10.96
C GLY A 41 18.84 8.09 12.02
N ASP A 42 17.65 8.17 12.62
CA ASP A 42 17.23 7.24 13.67
C ASP A 42 17.15 5.81 13.12
N MET A 43 17.59 4.86 13.94
CA MET A 43 17.57 3.44 13.64
C MET A 43 16.71 2.71 14.66
N VAL A 44 15.63 2.09 14.17
CA VAL A 44 14.80 1.16 14.96
C VAL A 44 15.28 -0.27 14.73
N VAL A 45 15.43 -1.04 15.80
CA VAL A 45 15.87 -2.44 15.76
C VAL A 45 14.87 -3.30 16.52
N GLU A 46 14.33 -4.29 15.83
CA GLU A 46 13.41 -5.28 16.40
C GLU A 46 13.90 -6.72 16.24
N LEU A 47 13.44 -7.58 17.15
CA LEU A 47 13.67 -9.01 17.10
C LEU A 47 12.55 -9.71 16.31
N ALA A 48 12.90 -10.81 15.62
CA ALA A 48 11.91 -11.62 14.94
C ALA A 48 10.92 -12.25 15.93
N ASP A 49 9.64 -12.30 15.57
CA ASP A 49 8.54 -12.87 16.36
C ASP A 49 8.39 -12.26 17.78
N ALA A 50 8.80 -11.01 17.97
CA ALA A 50 8.80 -10.35 19.29
C ALA A 50 7.49 -9.64 19.66
N GLY A 51 6.64 -9.33 18.69
CA GLY A 51 5.43 -8.57 18.95
C GLY A 51 4.79 -8.05 17.69
N ILE A 52 4.01 -6.98 17.84
CA ILE A 52 3.51 -6.16 16.75
C ILE A 52 3.87 -4.72 17.08
N ASP A 53 4.83 -4.20 16.34
CA ASP A 53 5.56 -3.00 16.73
C ASP A 53 5.17 -1.82 15.86
N THR A 54 5.15 -0.63 16.47
CA THR A 54 4.63 0.58 15.83
C THR A 54 5.65 1.69 15.78
N VAL A 55 5.99 2.15 14.58
CA VAL A 55 6.78 3.36 14.35
C VAL A 55 5.85 4.54 14.09
N THR A 56 5.89 5.55 14.95
CA THR A 56 5.34 6.88 14.65
C THR A 56 6.47 7.79 14.17
N SER A 57 6.42 8.22 12.90
CA SER A 57 7.49 9.03 12.31
C SER A 57 7.02 10.43 11.92
N THR A 58 7.82 11.46 12.20
CA THR A 58 7.62 12.83 11.67
C THR A 58 8.48 13.16 10.46
N THR A 59 9.31 12.20 10.03
CA THR A 59 10.09 12.22 8.79
C THR A 59 9.67 11.05 7.90
N ASP A 60 10.06 11.08 6.63
CA ASP A 60 9.92 9.94 5.73
C ASP A 60 10.57 8.69 6.34
N TYR A 61 9.92 7.53 6.20
CA TYR A 61 10.35 6.31 6.88
C TYR A 61 10.06 5.05 6.08
N THR A 62 10.97 4.09 6.18
CA THR A 62 10.81 2.72 5.66
C THR A 62 10.95 1.77 6.84
N LEU A 63 9.95 0.91 7.03
CA LEU A 63 10.01 -0.11 8.08
C LEU A 63 11.19 -1.05 7.82
N GLY A 64 12.04 -1.21 8.82
CA GLY A 64 13.06 -2.26 8.85
C GLY A 64 12.43 -3.64 9.03
N GLU A 65 13.26 -4.68 9.10
CA GLU A 65 12.79 -6.05 9.38
C GLU A 65 12.04 -6.11 10.72
N ASN A 66 11.05 -7.00 10.82
CA ASN A 66 10.28 -7.29 12.04
C ASN A 66 9.46 -6.09 12.59
N LEU A 67 9.17 -5.10 11.75
CA LEU A 67 8.28 -4.00 12.11
C LEU A 67 7.00 -4.09 11.29
N GLU A 68 5.84 -3.91 11.94
CA GLU A 68 4.54 -4.14 11.30
C GLU A 68 3.77 -2.85 11.02
N HIS A 69 3.84 -1.85 11.89
CA HIS A 69 3.01 -0.66 11.77
C HIS A 69 3.82 0.63 11.58
N LEU A 70 3.39 1.47 10.64
CA LEU A 70 3.91 2.81 10.42
C LEU A 70 2.78 3.84 10.50
N LEU A 71 2.99 4.88 11.29
CA LEU A 71 2.14 6.06 11.38
C LEU A 71 2.93 7.32 11.05
N LEU A 72 2.65 7.92 9.89
CA LEU A 72 3.25 9.19 9.49
C LEU A 72 2.56 10.36 10.20
N LYS A 73 3.35 11.34 10.62
CA LYS A 73 2.91 12.60 11.25
C LYS A 73 3.77 13.76 10.77
N GLY A 74 3.40 14.97 11.22
CA GLY A 74 4.22 16.15 11.00
C GLY A 74 4.40 16.44 9.51
N SER A 75 5.66 16.44 9.06
CA SER A 75 6.03 16.74 7.68
C SER A 75 6.41 15.50 6.85
N ALA A 76 6.26 14.29 7.39
CA ALA A 76 6.53 13.06 6.65
C ALA A 76 5.58 12.94 5.46
N LEU A 77 6.10 12.52 4.31
CA LEU A 77 5.33 12.32 3.08
C LEU A 77 5.49 10.91 2.53
N LEU A 78 6.59 10.21 2.85
CA LEU A 78 6.89 8.89 2.31
C LEU A 78 6.85 7.83 3.42
N GLY A 79 6.07 6.78 3.18
CA GLY A 79 6.00 5.60 4.04
C GLY A 79 6.18 4.34 3.22
N ALA A 80 7.11 3.48 3.62
CA ALA A 80 7.30 2.17 3.00
C ALA A 80 7.33 1.07 4.06
N GLY A 81 6.73 -0.07 3.74
CA GLY A 81 6.79 -1.29 4.53
C GLY A 81 7.99 -2.16 4.15
N ASN A 82 7.86 -3.46 4.42
CA ASN A 82 8.88 -4.49 4.27
C ASN A 82 8.25 -5.74 3.61
N GLU A 83 8.77 -6.94 3.94
CA GLU A 83 8.29 -8.22 3.38
C GLU A 83 7.20 -8.90 4.24
N LEU A 84 6.75 -8.23 5.31
CA LEU A 84 5.70 -8.69 6.22
C LEU A 84 4.35 -8.06 5.85
N ASN A 85 3.29 -8.50 6.52
CA ASN A 85 2.00 -7.81 6.44
C ASN A 85 2.08 -6.53 7.28
N ASN A 86 2.14 -5.37 6.63
CA ASN A 86 2.25 -4.09 7.28
C ASN A 86 0.94 -3.30 7.32
N HIS A 87 0.85 -2.38 8.29
CA HIS A 87 -0.20 -1.38 8.38
C HIS A 87 0.43 0.02 8.31
N LEU A 88 0.27 0.68 7.17
CA LEU A 88 0.81 2.03 6.93
C LEU A 88 -0.35 3.02 6.97
N THR A 89 -0.26 3.98 7.88
CA THR A 89 -1.16 5.13 7.95
C THR A 89 -0.41 6.41 7.63
N GLY A 90 -0.87 7.11 6.60
CA GLY A 90 -0.45 8.44 6.23
C GLY A 90 -0.91 9.52 7.22
N ASN A 91 -0.75 10.78 6.80
CA ASN A 91 -1.24 11.97 7.47
C ASN A 91 -2.11 12.77 6.49
N SER A 92 -2.57 13.96 6.87
CA SER A 92 -3.46 14.79 6.04
C SER A 92 -2.74 15.55 4.91
N LEU A 93 -1.58 15.08 4.45
CA LEU A 93 -0.80 15.66 3.36
C LEU A 93 -0.75 14.65 2.21
N ASP A 94 -0.33 15.11 1.03
CA ASP A 94 -0.10 14.25 -0.14
C ASP A 94 1.01 13.22 0.17
N ASN A 95 0.64 11.99 0.51
CA ASN A 95 1.56 10.94 0.88
C ASN A 95 1.90 10.01 -0.28
N THR A 96 3.01 9.31 -0.15
CA THR A 96 3.38 8.18 -1.02
C THR A 96 3.60 6.96 -0.15
N LEU A 97 2.78 5.94 -0.36
CA LEU A 97 2.75 4.72 0.43
C LEU A 97 3.06 3.50 -0.45
N ALA A 98 3.97 2.64 0.03
CA ALA A 98 4.27 1.36 -0.58
C ALA A 98 4.28 0.28 0.51
N GLY A 99 3.40 -0.72 0.40
CA GLY A 99 3.32 -1.81 1.37
C GLY A 99 4.58 -2.68 1.37
N GLY A 100 5.07 -3.01 0.17
CA GLY A 100 6.16 -3.96 0.00
C GLY A 100 5.58 -5.30 -0.40
N ALA A 101 6.18 -6.39 0.08
CA ALA A 101 5.59 -7.71 -0.10
C ALA A 101 4.78 -8.09 1.12
N GLY A 102 3.64 -8.73 0.95
CA GLY A 102 2.83 -9.15 2.08
C GLY A 102 1.33 -9.06 1.77
N SER A 103 0.56 -8.67 2.77
CA SER A 103 -0.85 -8.39 2.63
C SER A 103 -1.11 -7.17 3.47
N ASP A 104 -0.94 -6.02 2.83
CA ASP A 104 -0.76 -4.77 3.54
C ASP A 104 -2.06 -3.98 3.63
N VAL A 105 -2.13 -3.12 4.63
CA VAL A 105 -3.19 -2.12 4.75
C VAL A 105 -2.56 -0.74 4.62
N LEU A 106 -2.92 -0.03 3.55
CA LEU A 106 -2.47 1.32 3.29
C LEU A 106 -3.63 2.30 3.47
N VAL A 107 -3.46 3.28 4.35
CA VAL A 107 -4.45 4.30 4.68
C VAL A 107 -3.84 5.67 4.38
N GLY A 108 -4.21 6.31 3.27
CA GLY A 108 -3.71 7.64 2.92
C GLY A 108 -4.19 8.75 3.85
N ASP A 109 -5.42 8.61 4.35
CA ASP A 109 -6.17 9.67 5.01
C ASP A 109 -6.64 10.74 4.01
N ALA A 110 -6.27 12.00 4.15
CA ALA A 110 -6.70 13.09 3.27
C ALA A 110 -5.48 13.66 2.56
N GLY A 111 -5.67 14.21 1.36
CA GLY A 111 -4.55 14.64 0.51
C GLY A 111 -4.63 13.96 -0.83
N ASN A 112 -3.72 14.27 -1.74
CA ASN A 112 -3.62 13.55 -3.01
C ASN A 112 -2.52 12.49 -2.89
N ASP A 113 -2.94 11.27 -2.58
CA ASP A 113 -2.03 10.19 -2.21
C ASP A 113 -1.56 9.37 -3.41
N ARG A 114 -0.38 8.76 -3.25
CA ARG A 114 0.21 7.86 -4.24
C ARG A 114 0.49 6.50 -3.62
N TYR A 115 -0.12 5.47 -4.18
CA TYR A 115 0.10 4.09 -3.79
C TYR A 115 0.95 3.39 -4.84
N TYR A 116 1.91 2.58 -4.40
CA TYR A 116 2.70 1.74 -5.28
C TYR A 116 2.39 0.27 -5.03
N PHE A 117 2.17 -0.46 -6.12
CA PHE A 117 1.94 -1.88 -6.10
C PHE A 117 2.62 -2.54 -7.29
N SER A 118 3.33 -3.64 -7.06
CA SER A 118 4.07 -4.40 -8.04
C SER A 118 3.69 -5.87 -8.01
N ARG A 119 4.15 -6.61 -9.01
CA ARG A 119 4.02 -8.07 -9.02
C ARG A 119 4.90 -8.65 -7.90
N GLY A 120 4.32 -9.48 -7.04
CA GLY A 120 4.99 -10.03 -5.86
C GLY A 120 4.58 -9.37 -4.55
N ASP A 121 3.90 -8.21 -4.61
CA ASP A 121 3.50 -7.46 -3.42
C ASP A 121 2.39 -8.17 -2.63
N GLY A 122 1.69 -9.12 -3.25
CA GLY A 122 0.67 -9.91 -2.57
C GLY A 122 -0.69 -9.22 -2.53
N ALA A 123 -1.37 -9.22 -1.39
CA ALA A 123 -2.80 -8.93 -1.32
C ALA A 123 -3.12 -7.73 -0.43
N ASP A 124 -3.16 -6.56 -1.04
CA ASP A 124 -3.24 -5.29 -0.32
C ASP A 124 -4.66 -4.71 -0.25
N LEU A 125 -4.88 -3.90 0.77
CA LEU A 125 -6.09 -3.15 1.03
C LEU A 125 -5.77 -1.66 1.10
N LEU A 126 -6.33 -0.88 0.19
CA LEU A 126 -6.31 0.58 0.23
C LEU A 126 -7.58 1.11 0.91
N SER A 127 -7.40 2.14 1.73
CA SER A 127 -8.49 2.84 2.41
C SER A 127 -8.32 4.35 2.27
N GLU A 128 -8.98 4.92 1.27
CA GLU A 128 -8.95 6.36 0.98
C GLU A 128 -9.92 7.20 1.83
N LYS A 129 -9.69 8.51 1.81
CA LYS A 129 -10.70 9.55 2.07
C LYS A 129 -10.67 10.61 0.95
N GLU A 130 -10.78 11.89 1.31
CA GLU A 130 -10.86 13.00 0.37
C GLU A 130 -9.51 13.27 -0.29
N GLY A 131 -9.48 13.32 -1.63
CA GLY A 131 -8.25 13.39 -2.38
C GLY A 131 -8.45 13.25 -3.89
N GLU A 132 -7.38 13.45 -4.64
CA GLU A 132 -7.24 13.00 -6.03
C GLU A 132 -6.07 12.01 -6.09
N ASP A 133 -6.39 10.76 -5.79
CA ASP A 133 -5.44 9.71 -5.46
C ASP A 133 -5.01 8.91 -6.68
N GLN A 134 -3.81 8.34 -6.58
CA GLN A 134 -3.15 7.65 -7.68
C GLN A 134 -2.60 6.30 -7.23
N LEU A 135 -2.86 5.27 -8.01
CA LEU A 135 -2.25 3.95 -7.85
C LEU A 135 -1.30 3.67 -9.02
N PHE A 136 -0.03 3.42 -8.70
CA PHE A 136 1.03 3.09 -9.65
C PHE A 136 1.31 1.59 -9.62
N LEU A 137 1.06 0.95 -10.76
CA LEU A 137 1.25 -0.48 -11.00
C LEU A 137 2.62 -0.72 -11.65
N GLY A 138 3.58 -1.16 -10.83
CA GLY A 138 4.95 -1.47 -11.19
C GLY A 138 5.16 -2.93 -11.61
N GLY A 139 6.41 -3.39 -11.56
CA GLY A 139 6.76 -4.81 -11.78
C GLY A 139 6.41 -5.38 -13.17
N GLY A 140 6.25 -4.53 -14.19
CA GLY A 140 5.85 -4.93 -15.53
C GLY A 140 4.38 -5.36 -15.64
N ILE A 141 3.53 -4.99 -14.67
CA ILE A 141 2.09 -5.17 -14.77
C ILE A 141 1.57 -4.28 -15.92
N SER A 142 1.05 -4.93 -16.96
CA SER A 142 0.36 -4.26 -18.07
C SER A 142 -1.15 -4.23 -17.83
N TYR A 143 -1.85 -3.28 -18.46
CA TYR A 143 -3.30 -3.14 -18.31
C TYR A 143 -4.10 -4.39 -18.75
N GLU A 144 -3.54 -5.21 -19.66
CA GLU A 144 -4.15 -6.45 -20.14
C GLU A 144 -4.07 -7.58 -19.10
N GLN A 145 -3.23 -7.41 -18.07
CA GLN A 145 -3.08 -8.35 -16.97
C GLN A 145 -3.91 -7.96 -15.75
N LEU A 146 -4.72 -6.91 -15.83
CA LEU A 146 -5.57 -6.47 -14.72
C LEU A 146 -6.98 -7.04 -14.87
N TRP A 147 -7.51 -7.56 -13.76
CA TRP A 147 -8.88 -8.03 -13.66
C TRP A 147 -9.64 -7.23 -12.60
N PHE A 148 -10.65 -6.48 -13.05
CA PHE A 148 -11.47 -5.63 -12.21
C PHE A 148 -12.76 -6.35 -11.81
N LYS A 149 -13.04 -6.36 -10.50
CA LYS A 149 -14.21 -7.04 -9.95
C LYS A 149 -14.78 -6.25 -8.79
N ARG A 150 -16.09 -6.01 -8.84
CA ARG A 150 -16.82 -5.50 -7.66
C ARG A 150 -17.01 -6.60 -6.63
N ARG A 151 -16.70 -6.29 -5.37
CA ARG A 151 -16.98 -7.15 -4.20
C ARG A 151 -17.77 -6.35 -3.16
N SER A 152 -19.10 -6.52 -3.15
CA SER A 152 -19.98 -5.74 -2.28
C SER A 152 -19.82 -4.22 -2.52
N SER A 153 -19.23 -3.50 -1.56
CA SER A 153 -18.90 -2.08 -1.63
C SER A 153 -17.50 -1.79 -2.16
N ASP A 154 -16.67 -2.81 -2.33
CA ASP A 154 -15.24 -2.65 -2.60
C ASP A 154 -14.93 -2.96 -4.08
N LEU A 155 -13.84 -2.38 -4.58
CA LEU A 155 -13.25 -2.73 -5.86
C LEU A 155 -12.06 -3.65 -5.63
N GLU A 156 -12.05 -4.83 -6.25
CA GLU A 156 -10.89 -5.72 -6.31
C GLU A 156 -10.24 -5.60 -7.69
N VAL A 157 -8.93 -5.37 -7.72
CA VAL A 157 -8.09 -5.33 -8.92
C VAL A 157 -7.05 -6.44 -8.78
N SER A 158 -7.22 -7.54 -9.50
CA SER A 158 -6.30 -8.68 -9.46
C SER A 158 -5.31 -8.66 -10.61
N VAL A 159 -4.09 -9.14 -10.39
CA VAL A 159 -3.12 -9.37 -11.45
C VAL A 159 -3.26 -10.81 -11.95
N ILE A 160 -3.61 -10.94 -13.22
CA ILE A 160 -3.80 -12.23 -13.89
C ILE A 160 -2.50 -13.05 -13.80
N GLY A 161 -2.65 -14.29 -13.33
CA GLY A 161 -1.57 -15.27 -13.24
C GLY A 161 -0.78 -15.25 -11.94
N SER A 162 -1.09 -14.36 -11.00
CA SER A 162 -0.56 -14.40 -9.63
C SER A 162 -1.67 -14.31 -8.58
N THR A 163 -1.28 -14.35 -7.31
CA THR A 163 -2.15 -14.06 -6.17
C THR A 163 -2.20 -12.56 -5.85
N ASP A 164 -1.44 -11.76 -6.59
CA ASP A 164 -1.32 -10.32 -6.37
C ASP A 164 -2.65 -9.63 -6.66
N LYS A 165 -3.10 -8.81 -5.72
CA LYS A 165 -4.31 -8.02 -5.87
C LYS A 165 -4.30 -6.80 -4.95
N ILE A 166 -5.09 -5.83 -5.36
CA ILE A 166 -5.39 -4.65 -4.57
C ILE A 166 -6.90 -4.60 -4.36
N THR A 167 -7.32 -4.33 -3.13
CA THR A 167 -8.72 -4.03 -2.81
C THR A 167 -8.84 -2.58 -2.39
N VAL A 168 -9.63 -1.78 -3.11
CA VAL A 168 -9.98 -0.42 -2.68
C VAL A 168 -11.29 -0.48 -1.91
N LYS A 169 -11.19 -0.25 -0.60
CA LYS A 169 -12.31 -0.37 0.34
C LYS A 169 -13.36 0.71 0.07
N ASN A 170 -14.63 0.34 0.12
CA ASN A 170 -15.77 1.25 -0.03
C ASN A 170 -15.87 2.01 -1.38
N TRP A 171 -15.13 1.62 -2.41
CA TRP A 171 -15.17 2.23 -3.76
C TRP A 171 -16.58 2.58 -4.27
N TYR A 172 -17.56 1.72 -4.02
CA TYR A 172 -18.95 1.87 -4.50
C TYR A 172 -19.88 2.55 -3.50
N LYS A 173 -19.36 3.08 -2.39
CA LYS A 173 -20.14 3.75 -1.35
C LYS A 173 -20.26 5.24 -1.63
N ASP A 174 -19.15 5.89 -1.97
CA ASP A 174 -19.04 7.30 -2.29
C ASP A 174 -17.76 7.55 -3.12
N GLY A 175 -17.69 8.69 -3.82
CA GLY A 175 -16.50 9.09 -4.58
C GLY A 175 -15.28 9.32 -3.69
N PHE A 176 -15.47 9.73 -2.43
CA PHE A 176 -14.39 9.92 -1.45
C PHE A 176 -13.66 8.63 -1.01
N TYR A 177 -13.95 7.48 -1.60
CA TYR A 177 -13.24 6.24 -1.30
C TYR A 177 -12.61 5.64 -2.56
N GLN A 178 -12.60 6.39 -3.65
CA GLN A 178 -12.04 5.96 -4.91
C GLN A 178 -10.58 6.40 -5.00
N VAL A 179 -9.81 5.63 -5.75
CA VAL A 179 -8.54 6.09 -6.31
C VAL A 179 -8.86 6.63 -7.70
N GLU A 180 -8.57 7.89 -7.95
CA GLU A 180 -8.98 8.61 -9.16
C GLU A 180 -8.25 8.11 -10.41
N GLN A 181 -6.99 7.68 -10.26
CA GLN A 181 -6.15 7.30 -11.39
C GLN A 181 -5.34 6.03 -11.13
N PHE A 182 -5.41 5.08 -12.06
CA PHE A 182 -4.55 3.91 -12.11
C PHE A 182 -3.53 4.11 -13.23
N HIS A 183 -2.25 4.01 -12.89
CA HIS A 183 -1.12 4.14 -13.81
C HIS A 183 -0.41 2.81 -13.93
N THR A 184 -0.07 2.41 -15.15
CA THR A 184 0.70 1.19 -15.42
C THR A 184 2.09 1.53 -15.94
N SER A 185 3.02 0.57 -15.80
CA SER A 185 4.43 0.75 -16.18
C SER A 185 4.67 1.09 -17.67
N ASP A 186 3.73 0.79 -18.56
CA ASP A 186 3.77 1.15 -19.99
C ASP A 186 3.21 2.56 -20.28
N GLY A 187 2.86 3.31 -19.23
CA GLY A 187 2.38 4.69 -19.30
C GLY A 187 0.88 4.83 -19.55
N LYS A 188 0.10 3.74 -19.46
CA LYS A 188 -1.36 3.83 -19.58
C LYS A 188 -2.00 4.33 -18.30
N THR A 189 -3.01 5.18 -18.49
CA THR A 189 -3.85 5.70 -17.39
C THR A 189 -5.31 5.24 -17.55
N LEU A 190 -5.90 4.80 -16.44
CA LEU A 190 -7.34 4.54 -16.30
C LEU A 190 -7.89 5.47 -15.22
N LEU A 191 -8.96 6.19 -15.55
CA LEU A 191 -9.66 7.05 -14.59
C LEU A 191 -10.72 6.27 -13.82
N SER A 192 -11.01 6.64 -12.57
CA SER A 192 -12.08 6.04 -11.75
C SER A 192 -13.43 6.00 -12.47
N SER A 193 -13.76 7.06 -13.21
CA SER A 193 -14.97 7.16 -14.06
C SER A 193 -15.09 6.08 -15.14
N GLN A 194 -13.99 5.44 -15.52
CA GLN A 194 -13.91 4.41 -16.55
C GLN A 194 -13.91 2.98 -15.98
N VAL A 195 -13.58 2.82 -14.69
CA VAL A 195 -13.46 1.51 -14.02
C VAL A 195 -14.75 0.68 -14.13
N GLN A 196 -15.92 1.31 -14.00
CA GLN A 196 -17.20 0.59 -14.04
C GLN A 196 -17.39 -0.17 -15.36
N SER A 197 -16.94 0.40 -16.48
CA SER A 197 -17.06 -0.27 -17.78
C SER A 197 -16.23 -1.54 -17.88
N LEU A 198 -15.06 -1.58 -17.23
CA LEU A 198 -14.22 -2.78 -17.14
C LEU A 198 -14.86 -3.82 -16.24
N VAL A 199 -15.39 -3.41 -15.09
CA VAL A 199 -16.10 -4.29 -14.15
C VAL A 199 -17.31 -4.95 -14.81
N ASP A 200 -18.14 -4.18 -15.53
CA ASP A 200 -19.32 -4.71 -16.22
C ASP A 200 -18.94 -5.71 -17.33
N ALA A 201 -17.90 -5.38 -18.10
CA ALA A 201 -17.41 -6.27 -19.15
C ALA A 201 -16.86 -7.59 -18.57
N MET A 202 -16.07 -7.51 -17.51
CA MET A 202 -15.43 -8.68 -16.87
C MET A 202 -16.42 -9.53 -16.05
N ALA A 203 -17.52 -8.95 -15.55
CA ALA A 203 -18.53 -9.69 -14.77
C ALA A 203 -19.23 -10.82 -15.54
N SER A 204 -19.18 -10.81 -16.89
CA SER A 204 -19.74 -11.87 -17.74
C SER A 204 -18.85 -13.11 -17.83
N PHE A 205 -17.66 -13.07 -17.24
CA PHE A 205 -16.63 -14.10 -17.35
C PHE A 205 -16.20 -14.62 -15.98
N SER A 206 -15.63 -15.81 -15.96
CA SER A 206 -14.89 -16.28 -14.78
C SER A 206 -13.50 -15.67 -14.80
N PRO A 207 -12.90 -15.26 -13.68
CA PRO A 207 -11.52 -14.81 -13.67
C PRO A 207 -10.58 -15.86 -14.30
N PRO A 208 -9.53 -15.45 -15.04
CA PRO A 208 -8.55 -16.37 -15.58
C PRO A 208 -7.97 -17.31 -14.51
N ALA A 209 -7.66 -18.54 -14.89
CA ALA A 209 -7.14 -19.52 -13.95
C ALA A 209 -5.77 -19.11 -13.40
N ALA A 210 -5.48 -19.52 -12.16
CA ALA A 210 -4.17 -19.28 -11.56
C ALA A 210 -3.03 -19.81 -12.47
N GLY A 211 -1.99 -19.00 -12.66
CA GLY A 211 -0.87 -19.28 -13.56
C GLY A 211 -1.09 -18.94 -15.05
N GLN A 212 -2.30 -18.56 -15.49
CA GLN A 212 -2.47 -17.93 -16.81
C GLN A 212 -1.95 -16.49 -16.73
N LEU A 213 -0.94 -16.15 -17.52
CA LEU A 213 -0.34 -14.80 -17.52
C LEU A 213 -1.01 -13.81 -18.47
N THR A 214 -1.96 -14.30 -19.28
CA THR A 214 -2.68 -13.55 -20.30
C THR A 214 -4.16 -13.96 -20.30
N LEU A 215 -5.03 -13.08 -20.78
CA LEU A 215 -6.43 -13.40 -21.02
C LEU A 215 -6.58 -14.58 -22.01
N PRO A 216 -7.53 -15.50 -21.79
CA PRO A 216 -7.93 -16.49 -22.80
C PRO A 216 -8.34 -15.83 -24.14
N GLU A 217 -8.13 -16.51 -25.27
CA GLU A 217 -8.36 -15.95 -26.62
C GLU A 217 -9.81 -15.49 -26.84
N ASP A 218 -10.77 -16.27 -26.35
CA ASP A 218 -12.20 -15.95 -26.37
C ASP A 218 -12.54 -14.71 -25.52
N TYR A 219 -11.79 -14.47 -24.43
CA TYR A 219 -11.95 -13.29 -23.58
C TYR A 219 -11.34 -12.06 -24.24
N GLN A 220 -10.13 -12.21 -24.81
CA GLN A 220 -9.45 -11.12 -25.52
C GLN A 220 -10.34 -10.52 -26.61
N SER A 221 -10.99 -11.36 -27.42
CA SER A 221 -11.88 -10.89 -28.51
C SER A 221 -13.02 -9.98 -28.03
N GLN A 222 -13.47 -10.15 -26.79
CA GLN A 222 -14.59 -9.40 -26.20
C GLN A 222 -14.13 -8.24 -25.31
N LEU A 223 -13.03 -8.41 -24.57
CA LEU A 223 -12.54 -7.43 -23.60
C LEU A 223 -11.60 -6.40 -24.21
N GLN A 224 -10.84 -6.74 -25.26
CA GLN A 224 -9.86 -5.82 -25.89
C GLN A 224 -10.47 -4.46 -26.33
N PRO A 225 -11.64 -4.42 -27.00
CA PRO A 225 -12.24 -3.14 -27.37
C PRO A 225 -12.56 -2.26 -26.16
N VAL A 226 -12.99 -2.88 -25.04
CA VAL A 226 -13.32 -2.16 -23.80
C VAL A 226 -12.04 -1.70 -23.10
N LEU A 227 -11.02 -2.55 -23.02
CA LEU A 227 -9.71 -2.19 -22.46
C LEU A 227 -9.11 -1.00 -23.22
N ALA A 228 -8.99 -1.09 -24.55
CA ALA A 228 -8.42 -0.03 -25.38
C ALA A 228 -9.24 1.28 -25.37
N ALA A 229 -10.56 1.19 -25.18
CA ALA A 229 -11.41 2.38 -25.06
C ALA A 229 -11.19 3.15 -23.76
N ASN A 230 -10.82 2.45 -22.68
CA ASN A 230 -10.72 3.03 -21.34
C ASN A 230 -9.28 3.42 -20.96
N TRP A 231 -8.31 2.55 -21.22
CA TRP A 231 -6.90 2.84 -20.94
C TRP A 231 -6.32 3.78 -22.01
N LYS A 232 -5.91 4.99 -21.60
CA LYS A 232 -5.34 6.00 -22.49
C LYS A 232 -3.82 5.98 -22.44
#